data_AF-A0A934H5J6-F1
#
_entry.id   AF-A0A934H5J6-F1
#
_cell.length_a   1.000
_cell.length_b   1.000
_cell.length_c   1.000
_cell.angle_alpha   90.00
_cell.angle_beta   90.00
_cell.angle_gamma   90.00
#
_symmetry.space_group_name_H-M   'P 1'
#
loop_
_entity.id
_entity.type
_entity.pdbx_description
1 polymer ?
#
loop_
_entity_poly.entity_id
_entity_poly.type
_entity_poly.pdbx_seq_one_letter_code
_entity_poly.pdbx_strand_id
1 'polypeptide(L)'
;MKKLFFLLVFIGLIIYLAHYHSPSALLEHPERVYYGTFDRVFKNISRIIFLLFMLIFFLFSSGTAQQVARSKALIRWWGFSFLAIVLPFTALIVYENPHSIFPWHFFRYGASSMFNPASVREQKLDLYSQLSAPPEVIIFGSSRTFSVSSSYVLQKTGFNAFNMAVSGGGPFDFLAFERLITSSQPENPPLVFMVEILGLGPNIQRWPMPLSAMPYLDLDQQLIIADFTLQDTLSMQAGSDMIYQLAYERLYLRPPAWTFLPDGTGIRDDLAKATYPTALRAFSGTIDQSKTCNRLDSEGMRQLEKMAEFAEENNFSLLFYRSPLNADYLDISDKNNPRYIHCEKIFDAYMTNLVKRNPNVFYRDLTYFEPISQMRWDGFFDAHHLRLNSAELLVDELAGDIHRAAAWSLERRQNPGQQ
;
A
#
# COMPACT_ATOMS: atom_id res chain seq x y z
N MET A 1 13.88 43.46 -0.11
CA MET A 1 12.99 42.27 -0.07
C MET A 1 12.91 41.52 -1.40
N LYS A 2 12.47 42.09 -2.53
CA LYS A 2 12.42 41.36 -3.83
C LYS A 2 13.74 40.70 -4.25
N LYS A 3 14.86 41.42 -4.17
CA LYS A 3 16.21 40.88 -4.48
C LYS A 3 16.66 39.76 -3.53
N LEU A 4 16.24 39.82 -2.26
CA LEU A 4 16.59 38.82 -1.25
C LEU A 4 15.82 37.52 -1.45
N PHE A 5 14.53 37.60 -1.82
CA PHE A 5 13.72 36.43 -2.16
C PHE A 5 14.27 35.69 -3.38
N PHE A 6 14.55 36.41 -4.47
CA PHE A 6 15.16 35.80 -5.67
C PHE A 6 16.53 35.19 -5.38
N LEU A 7 17.35 35.84 -4.55
CA LEU A 7 18.65 35.31 -4.13
C LEU A 7 18.50 34.01 -3.33
N LEU A 8 17.53 33.93 -2.42
CA LEU A 8 17.29 32.72 -1.61
C LEU A 8 16.74 31.55 -2.46
N VAL A 9 15.82 31.82 -3.39
CA VAL A 9 15.31 30.82 -4.33
C VAL A 9 16.44 30.32 -5.25
N PHE A 10 17.28 31.22 -5.73
CA PHE A 10 18.40 30.89 -6.61
C PHE A 10 19.51 30.12 -5.88
N ILE A 11 19.82 30.47 -4.62
CA ILE A 11 20.75 29.71 -3.77
C ILE A 11 20.18 28.32 -3.48
N GLY A 12 18.89 28.19 -3.18
CA GLY A 12 18.22 26.89 -3.00
C GLY A 12 18.33 26.00 -4.25
N LEU A 13 18.13 26.59 -5.43
CA LEU A 13 18.27 25.91 -6.72
C LEU A 13 19.72 25.49 -7.01
N ILE A 14 20.70 26.33 -6.70
CA ILE A 14 22.13 26.01 -6.87
C ILE A 14 22.55 24.90 -5.91
N ILE A 15 22.13 24.93 -4.64
CA ILE A 15 22.42 23.88 -3.67
C ILE A 15 21.80 22.55 -4.13
N TYR A 16 20.56 22.59 -4.65
CA TYR A 16 19.90 21.43 -5.25
C TYR A 16 20.72 20.87 -6.43
N LEU A 17 21.08 21.70 -7.40
CA LEU A 17 21.84 21.25 -8.59
C LEU A 17 23.27 20.78 -8.25
N ALA A 18 23.95 21.41 -7.30
CA ALA A 18 25.30 21.04 -6.88
C ALA A 18 25.36 19.71 -6.12
N HIS A 19 24.28 19.31 -5.44
CA HIS A 19 24.21 18.03 -4.73
C HIS A 19 23.85 16.84 -5.64
N TYR A 20 23.19 17.11 -6.78
CA TYR A 20 22.67 16.07 -7.69
C TYR A 20 23.62 15.67 -8.84
N HIS A 21 24.77 16.34 -9.00
CA HIS A 21 25.72 16.09 -10.10
C HIS A 21 26.99 15.31 -9.72
N SER A 22 26.91 14.40 -8.75
CA SER A 22 27.93 13.34 -8.57
C SER A 22 27.40 11.99 -9.04
N PRO A 23 27.67 11.55 -10.28
CA PRO A 23 27.15 10.30 -10.83
C PRO A 23 27.61 9.05 -10.05
N SER A 24 28.73 9.14 -9.33
CA SER A 24 29.30 8.00 -8.60
C SER A 24 28.62 7.71 -7.26
N ALA A 25 28.05 8.71 -6.60
CA ALA A 25 27.37 8.52 -5.31
C ALA A 25 25.98 7.87 -5.45
N LEU A 26 25.35 7.99 -6.63
CA LEU A 26 24.02 7.46 -6.95
C LEU A 26 23.99 5.95 -7.19
N LEU A 27 25.14 5.33 -7.51
CA LEU A 27 25.19 3.92 -7.90
C LEU A 27 25.41 2.96 -6.73
N GLU A 28 26.04 3.40 -5.64
CA GLU A 28 26.46 2.47 -4.59
C GLU A 28 25.45 2.33 -3.43
N HIS A 29 24.76 3.38 -3.00
CA HIS A 29 23.83 3.31 -1.86
C HIS A 29 22.66 4.31 -1.91
N PRO A 30 21.70 4.17 -2.85
CA PRO A 30 20.60 5.14 -3.03
C PRO A 30 19.64 5.26 -1.83
N GLU A 31 19.52 4.22 -0.99
CA GLU A 31 18.42 4.16 -0.01
C GLU A 31 18.74 4.70 1.40
N ARG A 32 20.02 4.79 1.81
CA ARG A 32 20.35 4.96 3.25
C ARG A 32 20.70 6.36 3.73
N VAL A 33 20.95 7.33 2.83
CA VAL A 33 21.45 8.66 3.24
C VAL A 33 20.48 9.80 2.91
N TYR A 34 19.54 9.60 1.99
CA TYR A 34 18.84 10.73 1.37
C TYR A 34 17.56 11.19 2.08
N TYR A 35 16.84 10.31 2.79
CA TYR A 35 15.45 10.62 3.16
C TYR A 35 15.24 11.26 4.54
N GLY A 36 16.04 10.93 5.56
CA GLY A 36 15.69 11.27 6.95
C GLY A 36 15.99 12.71 7.39
N THR A 37 17.04 13.34 6.84
CA THR A 37 17.50 14.67 7.25
C THR A 37 16.97 15.75 6.30
N PHE A 38 16.93 15.45 4.99
CA PHE A 38 16.45 16.37 3.97
C PHE A 38 14.94 16.60 4.08
N ASP A 39 14.13 15.53 4.24
CA ASP A 39 12.68 15.65 4.43
C ASP A 39 12.32 16.50 5.66
N ARG A 40 13.08 16.35 6.76
CA ARG A 40 12.88 17.13 7.98
C ARG A 40 13.21 18.61 7.79
N VAL A 41 14.36 18.92 7.20
CA VAL A 41 14.76 20.30 6.89
C VAL A 41 13.76 20.93 5.93
N PHE A 42 13.32 20.18 4.92
CA PHE A 42 12.41 20.68 3.91
C PHE A 42 10.98 20.89 4.44
N LYS A 43 10.42 19.96 5.23
CA LYS A 43 9.15 20.15 5.95
C LYS A 43 9.17 21.38 6.85
N ASN A 44 10.32 21.67 7.47
CA ASN A 44 10.48 22.87 8.27
C ASN A 44 10.55 24.13 7.38
N ILE A 45 11.24 24.10 6.24
CA ILE A 45 11.29 25.22 5.29
C ILE A 45 9.91 25.51 4.68
N SER A 46 9.16 24.49 4.25
CA SER A 46 7.82 24.68 3.69
C SER A 46 6.84 25.24 4.72
N ARG A 47 6.89 24.77 5.97
CA ARG A 47 6.14 25.36 7.09
C ARG A 47 6.53 26.81 7.34
N ILE A 48 7.82 27.13 7.30
CA ILE A 48 8.32 28.52 7.46
C ILE A 48 7.80 29.40 6.31
N ILE A 49 7.85 28.93 5.05
CA ILE A 49 7.34 29.68 3.90
C ILE A 49 5.84 29.90 4.02
N PHE A 50 5.07 28.88 4.42
CA PHE A 50 3.63 29.01 4.63
C PHE A 50 3.29 29.96 5.78
N LEU A 51 3.99 29.87 6.91
CA LEU A 51 3.82 30.78 8.05
C LEU A 51 4.21 32.22 7.69
N LEU A 52 5.27 32.41 6.91
CA LEU A 52 5.65 33.72 6.37
C LEU A 52 4.56 34.25 5.44
N PHE A 53 3.99 33.41 4.58
CA PHE A 53 2.88 33.80 3.72
C PHE A 53 1.65 34.22 4.54
N MET A 54 1.26 33.44 5.53
CA MET A 54 0.13 33.74 6.43
C MET A 54 0.37 35.00 7.27
N LEU A 55 1.58 35.18 7.80
CA LEU A 55 1.98 36.37 8.55
C LEU A 55 1.93 37.61 7.65
N ILE A 56 2.47 37.51 6.43
CA ILE A 56 2.44 38.58 5.45
C ILE A 56 0.99 38.92 5.10
N PHE A 57 0.16 37.91 4.83
CA PHE A 57 -1.27 38.08 4.56
C PHE A 57 -1.99 38.78 5.73
N PHE A 58 -1.75 38.34 6.97
CA PHE A 58 -2.35 38.91 8.17
C PHE A 58 -1.95 40.38 8.37
N LEU A 59 -0.65 40.68 8.31
CA LEU A 59 -0.11 42.05 8.42
C LEU A 59 -0.69 42.98 7.35
N PHE A 60 -1.03 42.45 6.17
CA PHE A 60 -1.67 43.21 5.11
C PHE A 60 -3.18 43.36 5.27
N SER A 61 -3.85 42.41 5.93
CA SER A 61 -5.28 42.47 6.25
C SER A 61 -5.62 43.39 7.43
N SER A 62 -4.67 43.63 8.34
CA SER A 62 -4.86 44.42 9.57
C SER A 62 -4.42 45.88 9.47
N GLY A 63 -4.04 46.37 8.29
CA GLY A 63 -3.55 47.74 8.08
C GLY A 63 -4.64 48.81 8.10
N THR A 64 -4.28 50.06 8.41
CA THR A 64 -5.17 51.23 8.33
C THR A 64 -5.61 51.51 6.88
N ALA A 65 -6.76 52.17 6.64
CA ALA A 65 -7.33 52.38 5.31
C ALA A 65 -6.36 52.95 4.24
N GLN A 66 -5.41 53.79 4.66
CA GLN A 66 -4.39 54.38 3.77
C GLN A 66 -3.24 53.40 3.46
N GLN A 67 -2.87 52.53 4.41
CA GLN A 67 -1.98 51.39 4.15
C GLN A 67 -2.68 50.31 3.32
N VAL A 68 -3.99 50.13 3.49
CA VAL A 68 -4.84 49.21 2.71
C VAL A 68 -4.83 49.59 1.22
N ALA A 69 -4.78 50.88 0.86
CA ALA A 69 -4.73 51.30 -0.53
C ALA A 69 -3.41 50.91 -1.24
N ARG A 70 -2.26 51.06 -0.57
CA ARG A 70 -0.96 50.61 -1.10
C ARG A 70 -0.78 49.10 -1.01
N SER A 71 -1.30 48.45 0.03
CA SER A 71 -1.28 47.00 0.15
C SER A 71 -2.19 46.31 -0.85
N LYS A 72 -3.32 46.91 -1.25
CA LYS A 72 -4.18 46.37 -2.33
C LYS A 72 -3.42 46.18 -3.64
N ALA A 73 -2.55 47.11 -4.03
CA ALA A 73 -1.71 46.94 -5.21
C ALA A 73 -0.69 45.80 -5.02
N LEU A 74 -0.04 45.74 -3.86
CA LEU A 74 0.95 44.69 -3.58
C LEU A 74 0.32 43.29 -3.48
N ILE A 75 -0.81 43.15 -2.78
CA ILE A 75 -1.60 41.92 -2.66
C ILE A 75 -2.10 41.48 -4.03
N ARG A 76 -2.58 42.42 -4.88
CA ARG A 76 -2.94 42.11 -6.26
C ARG A 76 -1.73 41.57 -7.03
N TRP A 77 -0.57 42.23 -6.94
CA TRP A 77 0.64 41.75 -7.63
C TRP A 77 1.15 40.41 -7.10
N TRP A 78 1.11 40.16 -5.79
CA TRP A 78 1.51 38.88 -5.20
C TRP A 78 0.52 37.77 -5.49
N GLY A 79 -0.79 38.04 -5.37
CA GLY A 79 -1.83 37.12 -5.76
C GLY A 79 -1.74 36.78 -7.25
N PHE A 80 -1.49 37.77 -8.11
CA PHE A 80 -1.27 37.56 -9.53
C PHE A 80 0.02 36.80 -9.82
N SER A 81 1.12 37.04 -9.08
CA SER A 81 2.38 36.31 -9.26
C SER A 81 2.28 34.87 -8.76
N PHE A 82 1.58 34.66 -7.64
CA PHE A 82 1.27 33.33 -7.12
C PHE A 82 0.38 32.57 -8.10
N LEU A 83 -0.71 33.18 -8.57
CA LEU A 83 -1.56 32.60 -9.61
C LEU A 83 -0.78 32.42 -10.92
N ALA A 84 0.15 33.29 -11.29
CA ALA A 84 0.98 33.15 -12.48
C ALA A 84 2.09 32.09 -12.34
N ILE A 85 2.33 31.54 -11.15
CA ILE A 85 3.21 30.38 -10.95
C ILE A 85 2.34 29.12 -10.79
N VAL A 86 1.33 29.18 -9.93
CA VAL A 86 0.44 28.06 -9.63
C VAL A 86 -0.46 27.72 -10.81
N LEU A 87 -1.05 28.70 -11.51
CA LEU A 87 -1.91 28.41 -12.66
C LEU A 87 -1.10 27.81 -13.82
N PRO A 88 0.08 28.29 -14.24
CA PRO A 88 0.84 27.59 -15.26
C PRO A 88 1.37 26.25 -14.79
N PHE A 89 1.75 26.08 -13.51
CA PHE A 89 2.16 24.78 -12.98
C PHE A 89 0.98 23.79 -12.97
N THR A 90 -0.19 24.22 -12.49
CA THR A 90 -1.44 23.44 -12.50
C THR A 90 -1.96 23.22 -13.91
N ALA A 91 -1.86 24.23 -14.78
CA ALA A 91 -2.25 24.14 -16.17
C ALA A 91 -1.26 23.31 -16.97
N LEU A 92 0.03 23.22 -16.60
CA LEU A 92 0.96 22.25 -17.19
C LEU A 92 0.55 20.83 -16.77
N ILE A 93 0.21 20.64 -15.49
CA ILE A 93 -0.36 19.38 -14.98
C ILE A 93 -1.67 19.00 -15.71
N VAL A 94 -2.50 19.97 -16.09
CA VAL A 94 -3.80 19.75 -16.77
C VAL A 94 -3.72 19.74 -18.30
N TYR A 95 -2.90 20.59 -18.93
CA TYR A 95 -2.72 20.74 -20.39
C TYR A 95 -1.91 19.61 -21.00
N GLU A 96 -1.05 18.94 -20.22
CA GLU A 96 -0.52 17.62 -20.58
C GLU A 96 -1.63 16.53 -20.58
N ASN A 97 -2.90 16.88 -20.32
CA ASN A 97 -4.04 15.97 -20.32
C ASN A 97 -5.36 16.58 -20.90
N PRO A 98 -5.40 17.10 -22.13
CA PRO A 98 -6.60 17.77 -22.66
C PRO A 98 -7.52 16.82 -23.46
N HIS A 99 -7.11 15.57 -23.71
CA HIS A 99 -7.88 14.61 -24.53
C HIS A 99 -7.84 13.15 -24.03
N SER A 100 -7.32 12.87 -22.83
CA SER A 100 -7.14 11.48 -22.35
C SER A 100 -6.29 10.60 -23.28
N ILE A 101 -5.49 11.19 -24.17
CA ILE A 101 -4.61 10.49 -25.12
C ILE A 101 -3.32 10.02 -24.43
N PHE A 102 -2.82 10.80 -23.47
CA PHE A 102 -2.02 10.27 -22.37
C PHE A 102 -3.01 10.05 -21.24
N PRO A 103 -3.53 8.83 -21.10
CA PRO A 103 -4.46 8.59 -20.04
C PRO A 103 -3.79 8.92 -18.70
N TRP A 104 -4.60 9.11 -17.66
CA TRP A 104 -4.12 9.18 -16.29
C TRP A 104 -3.19 8.02 -15.91
N HIS A 105 -3.00 7.00 -16.75
CA HIS A 105 -1.97 5.97 -16.68
C HIS A 105 -0.54 6.41 -17.05
N PHE A 106 -0.22 7.66 -17.39
CA PHE A 106 1.20 8.09 -17.45
C PHE A 106 1.61 8.88 -16.19
N PHE A 107 0.67 9.55 -15.52
CA PHE A 107 0.87 10.25 -14.25
C PHE A 107 0.15 9.63 -13.03
N ARG A 108 -0.59 8.53 -13.19
CA ARG A 108 -0.83 7.48 -12.13
C ARG A 108 0.50 6.97 -11.59
N TYR A 109 1.53 7.20 -12.38
CA TYR A 109 2.91 6.91 -12.14
C TYR A 109 3.64 8.22 -11.73
N GLY A 110 3.06 9.04 -10.86
CA GLY A 110 3.78 10.16 -10.23
C GLY A 110 5.01 9.62 -9.52
N ALA A 111 6.17 10.22 -9.71
CA ALA A 111 7.41 9.48 -9.85
C ALA A 111 8.09 8.94 -8.57
N SER A 112 7.38 9.00 -7.43
CA SER A 112 7.43 7.94 -6.43
C SER A 112 7.04 6.55 -6.99
N SER A 113 6.44 6.52 -8.20
CA SER A 113 6.05 5.39 -9.04
C SER A 113 7.19 4.66 -9.74
N MET A 114 8.40 5.23 -9.75
CA MET A 114 9.57 4.41 -10.07
C MET A 114 9.74 3.27 -9.05
N PHE A 115 9.05 3.36 -7.91
CA PHE A 115 8.81 2.27 -6.95
C PHE A 115 7.34 1.80 -6.86
N ASN A 116 6.43 2.34 -7.67
CA ASN A 116 5.00 2.05 -7.63
C ASN A 116 4.40 2.11 -9.05
N PRO A 117 4.72 1.14 -9.94
CA PRO A 117 3.94 0.96 -11.16
C PRO A 117 2.47 0.87 -10.75
N ALA A 118 1.57 1.64 -11.40
CA ALA A 118 0.13 1.76 -11.13
C ALA A 118 -0.28 0.95 -9.90
N SER A 119 -0.32 1.61 -8.72
CA SER A 119 -0.19 0.91 -7.44
C SER A 119 -0.90 -0.43 -7.49
N VAL A 120 -0.25 -1.53 -7.13
CA VAL A 120 -0.81 -2.89 -7.35
C VAL A 120 -2.30 -2.97 -7.00
N ARG A 121 -2.74 -2.21 -5.99
CA ARG A 121 -4.12 -1.82 -5.69
C ARG A 121 -4.97 -1.41 -6.91
N GLU A 122 -4.66 -0.32 -7.61
CA GLU A 122 -5.34 0.11 -8.84
C GLU A 122 -5.31 -0.95 -9.92
N GLN A 123 -4.14 -1.55 -10.20
CA GLN A 123 -4.04 -2.58 -11.23
C GLN A 123 -4.96 -3.76 -10.94
N LYS A 124 -5.03 -4.20 -9.68
CA LYS A 124 -5.90 -5.31 -9.25
C LYS A 124 -7.38 -4.93 -9.29
N LEU A 125 -7.74 -3.69 -8.96
CA LEU A 125 -9.12 -3.20 -9.14
C LEU A 125 -9.51 -3.13 -10.62
N ASP A 126 -8.60 -2.69 -11.49
CA ASP A 126 -8.85 -2.64 -12.94
C ASP A 126 -9.05 -4.06 -13.49
N LEU A 127 -8.19 -5.03 -13.10
CA LEU A 127 -8.35 -6.45 -13.45
C LEU A 127 -9.67 -7.03 -12.92
N TYR A 128 -10.02 -6.73 -11.67
CA TYR A 128 -11.27 -7.17 -11.05
C TYR A 128 -12.51 -6.65 -11.79
N SER A 129 -12.48 -5.38 -12.21
CA SER A 129 -13.59 -4.77 -12.97
C SER A 129 -13.81 -5.39 -14.36
N GLN A 130 -12.81 -6.12 -14.88
CA GLN A 130 -12.85 -6.78 -16.18
C GLN A 130 -13.29 -8.25 -16.10
N LEU A 131 -13.57 -8.77 -14.90
CA LEU A 131 -14.05 -10.14 -14.74
C LEU A 131 -15.42 -10.32 -15.40
N SER A 132 -15.58 -11.41 -16.14
CA SER A 132 -16.85 -11.76 -16.79
C SER A 132 -17.92 -12.24 -15.81
N ALA A 133 -17.51 -12.66 -14.61
CA ALA A 133 -18.38 -13.15 -13.55
C ALA A 133 -17.79 -12.79 -12.17
N PRO A 134 -18.65 -12.55 -11.16
CA PRO A 134 -18.20 -12.32 -9.79
C PRO A 134 -17.50 -13.57 -9.22
N PRO A 135 -16.33 -13.44 -8.59
CA PRO A 135 -15.65 -14.57 -7.96
C PRO A 135 -16.32 -14.96 -6.64
N GLU A 136 -16.25 -16.24 -6.30
CA GLU A 136 -16.78 -16.81 -5.06
C GLU A 136 -15.76 -16.71 -3.91
N VAL A 137 -14.47 -16.68 -4.23
CA VAL A 137 -13.38 -16.50 -3.27
C VAL A 137 -12.54 -15.27 -3.65
N ILE A 138 -12.40 -14.32 -2.74
CA ILE A 138 -11.44 -13.22 -2.88
C ILE A 138 -10.23 -13.53 -2.02
N ILE A 139 -9.04 -13.50 -2.61
CA ILE A 139 -7.79 -13.70 -1.88
C ILE A 139 -7.17 -12.34 -1.57
N PHE A 140 -7.17 -11.95 -0.29
CA PHE A 140 -6.47 -10.77 0.21
C PHE A 140 -5.12 -11.16 0.81
N GLY A 141 -4.18 -10.21 0.75
CA GLY A 141 -2.89 -10.35 1.38
C GLY A 141 -1.89 -9.31 0.92
N SER A 142 -0.66 -9.45 1.43
CA SER A 142 0.50 -8.68 1.00
C SER A 142 1.11 -9.24 -0.30
N SER A 143 2.26 -8.74 -0.72
CA SER A 143 3.01 -9.28 -1.86
C SER A 143 3.37 -10.75 -1.71
N ARG A 144 3.41 -11.30 -0.49
CA ARG A 144 3.64 -12.74 -0.24
C ARG A 144 2.54 -13.63 -0.79
N THR A 145 1.35 -13.06 -0.95
CA THR A 145 0.15 -13.75 -1.43
C THR A 145 -0.02 -13.63 -2.94
N PHE A 146 0.84 -12.88 -3.64
CA PHE A 146 0.75 -12.72 -5.10
C PHE A 146 0.76 -14.05 -5.85
N SER A 147 1.56 -15.03 -5.42
CA SER A 147 1.69 -16.31 -6.11
C SER A 147 0.54 -17.30 -5.83
N VAL A 148 -0.42 -16.97 -4.97
CA VAL A 148 -1.60 -17.82 -4.75
C VAL A 148 -2.46 -17.79 -6.01
N SER A 149 -2.44 -18.91 -6.75
CA SER A 149 -3.12 -19.05 -8.04
C SER A 149 -4.63 -19.20 -7.88
N SER A 150 -5.38 -18.25 -8.44
CA SER A 150 -6.84 -18.31 -8.44
C SER A 150 -7.36 -19.49 -9.27
N SER A 151 -6.73 -19.80 -10.41
CA SER A 151 -7.05 -21.01 -11.18
C SER A 151 -6.81 -22.31 -10.40
N TYR A 152 -5.79 -22.37 -9.54
CA TYR A 152 -5.54 -23.54 -8.69
C TYR A 152 -6.56 -23.64 -7.54
N VAL A 153 -6.99 -22.52 -6.96
CA VAL A 153 -8.10 -22.51 -5.98
C VAL A 153 -9.37 -23.09 -6.61
N LEU A 154 -9.70 -22.68 -7.86
CA LEU A 154 -10.82 -23.27 -8.60
C LEU A 154 -10.64 -24.78 -8.82
N GLN A 155 -9.46 -25.20 -9.28
CA GLN A 155 -9.18 -26.62 -9.49
C GLN A 155 -9.35 -27.43 -8.20
N LYS A 156 -8.89 -26.89 -7.06
CA LYS A 156 -8.85 -27.59 -5.79
C LYS A 156 -10.19 -27.62 -5.06
N THR A 157 -10.95 -26.52 -5.13
CA THR A 157 -12.15 -26.30 -4.31
C THR A 157 -13.44 -26.22 -5.12
N GLY A 158 -13.36 -26.05 -6.44
CA GLY A 158 -14.51 -25.82 -7.31
C GLY A 158 -15.06 -24.39 -7.25
N PHE A 159 -14.51 -23.50 -6.40
CA PHE A 159 -14.94 -22.10 -6.32
C PHE A 159 -14.08 -21.19 -7.19
N ASN A 160 -14.71 -20.35 -8.00
CA ASN A 160 -13.99 -19.34 -8.77
C ASN A 160 -13.35 -18.33 -7.82
N ALA A 161 -12.08 -18.00 -8.04
CA ALA A 161 -11.33 -17.10 -7.18
C ALA A 161 -10.78 -15.90 -7.94
N PHE A 162 -10.48 -14.83 -7.21
CA PHE A 162 -9.68 -13.72 -7.71
C PHE A 162 -8.64 -13.30 -6.66
N ASN A 163 -7.40 -13.14 -7.09
CA ASN A 163 -6.32 -12.71 -6.21
C ASN A 163 -6.24 -11.19 -6.16
N MET A 164 -6.73 -10.62 -5.05
CA MET A 164 -6.71 -9.18 -4.74
C MET A 164 -5.60 -8.81 -3.75
N ALA A 165 -4.56 -9.64 -3.61
CA ALA A 165 -3.40 -9.27 -2.79
C ALA A 165 -2.68 -8.07 -3.39
N VAL A 166 -2.11 -7.21 -2.53
CA VAL A 166 -1.44 -5.95 -2.91
C VAL A 166 -0.10 -5.79 -2.20
N SER A 167 0.81 -4.98 -2.77
CA SER A 167 2.10 -4.72 -2.14
C SER A 167 1.92 -4.08 -0.77
N GLY A 168 2.51 -4.71 0.25
CA GLY A 168 2.41 -4.27 1.65
C GLY A 168 0.97 -4.21 2.17
N GLY A 169 0.06 -5.03 1.63
CA GLY A 169 -1.34 -5.05 2.05
C GLY A 169 -1.50 -5.38 3.54
N GLY A 170 -2.41 -4.68 4.21
CA GLY A 170 -2.78 -4.91 5.61
C GLY A 170 -4.28 -4.75 5.87
N PRO A 171 -4.73 -4.88 7.14
CA PRO A 171 -6.15 -4.84 7.50
C PRO A 171 -6.92 -3.60 7.00
N PHE A 172 -6.23 -2.46 6.91
CA PHE A 172 -6.81 -1.24 6.35
C PHE A 172 -7.19 -1.40 4.86
N ASP A 173 -6.30 -1.98 4.05
CA ASP A 173 -6.58 -2.26 2.64
C ASP A 173 -7.69 -3.29 2.49
N PHE A 174 -7.65 -4.33 3.34
CA PHE A 174 -8.56 -5.45 3.25
C PHE A 174 -10.00 -5.01 3.55
N LEU A 175 -10.24 -4.24 4.62
CA LEU A 175 -11.58 -3.70 4.90
C LEU A 175 -12.08 -2.79 3.78
N ALA A 176 -11.19 -1.96 3.21
CA ALA A 176 -11.55 -1.06 2.12
C ALA A 176 -11.99 -1.81 0.86
N PHE A 177 -11.22 -2.83 0.47
CA PHE A 177 -11.54 -3.65 -0.70
C PHE A 177 -12.71 -4.58 -0.46
N GLU A 178 -12.87 -5.12 0.75
CA GLU A 178 -14.04 -5.89 1.14
C GLU A 178 -15.33 -5.08 0.93
N ARG A 179 -15.37 -3.85 1.44
CA ARG A 179 -16.52 -2.95 1.26
C ARG A 179 -16.75 -2.57 -0.19
N LEU A 180 -15.68 -2.27 -0.94
CA LEU A 180 -15.77 -1.94 -2.37
C LEU A 180 -16.34 -3.12 -3.16
N ILE A 181 -15.77 -4.31 -2.98
CA ILE A 181 -16.15 -5.53 -3.69
C ILE A 181 -17.60 -5.88 -3.39
N THR A 182 -17.97 -5.97 -2.11
CA THR A 182 -19.35 -6.30 -1.69
C THR A 182 -20.35 -5.25 -2.19
N SER A 183 -20.01 -3.96 -2.13
CA SER A 183 -20.89 -2.90 -2.63
C SER A 183 -21.04 -2.91 -4.16
N SER A 184 -20.03 -3.39 -4.89
CA SER A 184 -20.10 -3.51 -6.35
C SER A 184 -20.96 -4.70 -6.83
N GLN A 185 -21.23 -5.66 -5.93
CA GLN A 185 -21.94 -6.91 -6.24
C GLN A 185 -22.96 -7.28 -5.14
N PRO A 186 -23.94 -6.40 -4.84
CA PRO A 186 -24.85 -6.59 -3.71
C PRO A 186 -25.72 -7.85 -3.82
N GLU A 187 -26.02 -8.30 -5.04
CA GLU A 187 -26.86 -9.48 -5.28
C GLU A 187 -26.08 -10.80 -5.18
N ASN A 188 -24.75 -10.75 -5.33
CA ASN A 188 -23.92 -11.94 -5.30
C ASN A 188 -22.54 -11.63 -4.67
N PRO A 189 -22.50 -11.31 -3.36
CA PRO A 189 -21.23 -11.08 -2.70
C PRO A 189 -20.38 -12.37 -2.67
N PRO A 190 -19.04 -12.27 -2.61
CA PRO A 190 -18.18 -13.44 -2.46
C PRO A 190 -18.59 -14.33 -1.29
N LEU A 191 -18.40 -15.64 -1.39
CA LEU A 191 -18.65 -16.58 -0.29
C LEU A 191 -17.56 -16.45 0.78
N VAL A 192 -16.30 -16.35 0.35
CA VAL A 192 -15.14 -16.36 1.25
C VAL A 192 -14.19 -15.22 0.88
N PHE A 193 -13.79 -14.43 1.86
CA PHE A 193 -12.57 -13.63 1.76
C PHE A 193 -11.44 -14.40 2.48
N MET A 194 -10.49 -14.91 1.70
CA MET A 194 -9.30 -15.59 2.19
C MET A 194 -8.21 -14.53 2.45
N VAL A 195 -7.95 -14.21 3.70
CA VAL A 195 -7.16 -13.03 4.09
C VAL A 195 -5.85 -13.45 4.73
N GLU A 196 -4.74 -13.20 4.04
CA GLU A 196 -3.43 -13.27 4.69
C GLU A 196 -3.32 -12.14 5.71
N ILE A 197 -3.06 -12.53 6.95
CA ILE A 197 -2.61 -11.63 7.99
C ILE A 197 -1.18 -11.98 8.37
N LEU A 198 -0.26 -11.13 7.95
CA LEU A 198 1.08 -11.14 8.53
C LEU A 198 0.96 -10.63 9.95
N GLY A 199 1.65 -11.33 10.86
CA GLY A 199 1.62 -11.04 12.29
C GLY A 199 2.02 -9.61 12.61
N LEU A 200 2.23 -9.35 13.89
CA LEU A 200 2.41 -8.01 14.43
C LEU A 200 3.58 -7.28 13.68
N GLY A 201 3.26 -6.38 12.75
CA GLY A 201 4.11 -5.34 12.10
C GLY A 201 3.28 -4.05 11.99
N PRO A 202 3.81 -2.80 12.06
CA PRO A 202 2.99 -1.59 11.87
C PRO A 202 2.31 -1.64 10.50
N ASN A 203 1.13 -2.25 10.46
CA ASN A 203 0.33 -2.55 9.26
C ASN A 203 -0.42 -1.31 8.78
N ILE A 204 -0.19 -0.17 9.44
CA ILE A 204 -0.46 1.13 8.86
C ILE A 204 0.80 1.65 8.15
N GLN A 205 1.47 0.82 7.36
CA GLN A 205 2.08 1.39 6.17
C GLN A 205 0.90 1.89 5.33
N ARG A 206 0.63 3.19 5.46
CA ARG A 206 -0.38 3.94 4.71
C ARG A 206 0.07 3.99 3.26
N TRP A 207 0.06 2.85 2.59
CA TRP A 207 0.25 2.83 1.17
C TRP A 207 -0.95 3.55 0.56
N PRO A 208 -0.72 4.41 -0.44
CA PRO A 208 -1.79 5.19 -1.03
C PRO A 208 -2.85 4.24 -1.59
N MET A 209 -4.06 4.36 -1.04
CA MET A 209 -5.24 3.70 -1.60
C MET A 209 -5.69 4.45 -2.86
N PRO A 210 -6.23 3.74 -3.86
CA PRO A 210 -6.86 4.37 -5.01
C PRO A 210 -7.96 5.34 -4.56
N LEU A 211 -8.05 6.51 -5.19
CA LEU A 211 -9.12 7.48 -4.90
C LEU A 211 -10.52 6.90 -5.18
N SER A 212 -10.62 5.91 -6.08
CA SER A 212 -11.84 5.14 -6.34
C SER A 212 -12.32 4.33 -5.13
N ALA A 213 -11.44 4.03 -4.17
CA ALA A 213 -11.81 3.34 -2.94
C ALA A 213 -12.36 4.29 -1.85
N MET A 214 -12.17 5.62 -1.98
CA MET A 214 -12.58 6.58 -0.94
C MET A 214 -14.05 6.48 -0.52
N PRO A 215 -15.04 6.30 -1.42
CA PRO A 215 -16.44 6.20 -1.01
C PRO A 215 -16.75 5.03 -0.07
N TYR A 216 -15.89 4.01 -0.01
CA TYR A 216 -16.08 2.79 0.78
C TYR A 216 -15.34 2.81 2.12
N LEU A 217 -14.71 3.94 2.43
CA LEU A 217 -13.92 4.15 3.64
C LEU A 217 -14.68 5.00 4.66
N ASP A 218 -14.39 4.79 5.95
CA ASP A 218 -14.89 5.67 7.01
C ASP A 218 -14.25 7.07 6.88
N LEU A 219 -14.89 8.11 7.41
CA LEU A 219 -14.40 9.50 7.30
C LEU A 219 -12.94 9.64 7.77
N ASP A 220 -12.58 9.03 8.90
CA ASP A 220 -11.21 9.07 9.41
C ASP A 220 -10.20 8.49 8.40
N GLN A 221 -10.57 7.42 7.71
CA GLN A 221 -9.75 6.75 6.70
C GLN A 221 -9.67 7.59 5.41
N GLN A 222 -10.78 8.19 4.98
CA GLN A 222 -10.82 9.13 3.86
C GLN A 222 -9.90 10.32 4.11
N LEU A 223 -9.95 10.91 5.31
CA LEU A 223 -9.08 12.03 5.69
C LEU A 223 -7.60 11.66 5.67
N ILE A 224 -7.26 10.45 6.13
CA ILE A 224 -5.88 9.93 6.08
C ILE A 224 -5.40 9.81 4.63
N ILE A 225 -6.21 9.25 3.72
CA ILE A 225 -5.83 9.11 2.30
C ILE A 225 -5.78 10.45 1.61
N ALA A 226 -6.72 11.35 1.88
CA ALA A 226 -6.71 12.70 1.33
C ALA A 226 -5.46 13.47 1.77
N ASP A 227 -5.10 13.42 3.06
CA ASP A 227 -3.87 14.02 3.58
C ASP A 227 -2.62 13.39 2.94
N PHE A 228 -2.54 12.07 2.86
CA PHE A 228 -1.41 11.39 2.22
C PHE A 228 -1.28 11.75 0.73
N THR A 229 -2.39 11.69 -0.01
CA THR A 229 -2.44 12.04 -1.44
C THR A 229 -2.05 13.50 -1.66
N LEU A 230 -2.55 14.40 -0.82
CA LEU A 230 -2.21 15.82 -0.90
C LEU A 230 -0.73 16.06 -0.59
N GLN A 231 -0.20 15.42 0.44
CA GLN A 231 1.22 15.51 0.80
C GLN A 231 2.12 14.96 -0.30
N ASP A 232 1.78 13.82 -0.90
CA ASP A 232 2.56 13.21 -1.99
C ASP A 232 2.50 14.08 -3.25
N THR A 233 1.29 14.49 -3.68
CA THR A 233 1.08 15.33 -4.87
C THR A 233 1.77 16.68 -4.77
N LEU A 234 1.75 17.29 -3.58
CA LEU A 234 2.38 18.59 -3.34
C LEU A 234 3.84 18.47 -2.88
N SER A 235 4.39 17.26 -2.80
CA SER A 235 5.78 17.07 -2.42
C SER A 235 6.70 17.53 -3.55
N MET A 236 7.80 18.21 -3.19
CA MET A 236 8.86 18.49 -4.16
C MET A 236 9.48 17.22 -4.70
N GLN A 237 9.41 16.11 -3.95
CA GLN A 237 9.86 14.79 -4.39
C GLN A 237 9.04 14.30 -5.59
N ALA A 238 7.70 14.36 -5.51
CA ALA A 238 6.85 14.01 -6.64
C ALA A 238 7.13 14.89 -7.86
N GLY A 239 7.33 16.20 -7.64
CA GLY A 239 7.72 17.13 -8.71
C GLY A 239 9.09 16.82 -9.33
N SER A 240 10.10 16.51 -8.52
CA SER A 240 11.45 16.19 -9.01
C SER A 240 11.47 14.85 -9.74
N ASP A 241 10.82 13.86 -9.17
CA ASP A 241 10.77 12.53 -9.75
C ASP A 241 10.04 12.63 -11.11
N MET A 242 8.99 13.47 -11.21
CA MET A 242 8.21 13.64 -12.44
C MET A 242 9.08 14.22 -13.57
N ILE A 243 9.82 15.30 -13.26
CA ILE A 243 10.78 15.89 -14.20
C ILE A 243 11.84 14.85 -14.60
N TYR A 244 12.29 14.06 -13.64
CA TYR A 244 13.31 13.06 -13.86
C TYR A 244 12.81 11.91 -14.76
N GLN A 245 11.59 11.40 -14.54
CA GLN A 245 10.98 10.42 -15.44
C GLN A 245 10.82 10.95 -16.86
N LEU A 246 10.36 12.20 -17.02
CA LEU A 246 10.24 12.84 -18.33
C LEU A 246 11.61 12.99 -19.03
N ALA A 247 12.66 13.28 -18.28
CA ALA A 247 14.01 13.44 -18.83
C ALA A 247 14.68 12.10 -19.18
N TYR A 248 14.31 11.01 -18.51
CA TYR A 248 15.02 9.73 -18.57
C TYR A 248 14.12 8.51 -18.86
N GLU A 249 12.97 8.70 -19.52
CA GLU A 249 11.97 7.66 -19.80
C GLU A 249 12.56 6.34 -20.34
N ARG A 250 13.60 6.43 -21.19
CA ARG A 250 14.29 5.25 -21.77
C ARG A 250 15.17 4.47 -20.79
N LEU A 251 15.65 5.08 -19.70
CA LEU A 251 16.48 4.42 -18.69
C LEU A 251 15.65 3.70 -17.62
N TYR A 252 14.34 3.94 -17.57
CA TYR A 252 13.46 3.49 -16.48
C TYR A 252 12.50 2.36 -16.81
N LEU A 253 12.61 1.77 -17.99
CA LEU A 253 11.96 0.50 -18.32
C LEU A 253 12.65 -0.66 -17.60
N ARG A 254 12.68 -0.66 -16.26
CA ARG A 254 12.85 -1.91 -15.54
C ARG A 254 11.56 -2.70 -15.71
N PRO A 255 11.61 -3.95 -16.22
CA PRO A 255 10.42 -4.78 -16.23
C PRO A 255 9.86 -4.85 -14.79
N PRO A 256 8.53 -4.82 -14.63
CA PRO A 256 7.94 -4.86 -13.30
C PRO A 256 8.39 -6.14 -12.61
N ALA A 257 8.67 -6.06 -11.31
CA ALA A 257 9.08 -7.22 -10.53
C ALA A 257 7.99 -8.31 -10.50
N TRP A 258 6.73 -7.93 -10.74
CA TRP A 258 5.58 -8.83 -10.81
C TRP A 258 4.72 -8.51 -12.02
N THR A 259 4.26 -9.54 -12.71
CA THR A 259 3.22 -9.47 -13.74
C THR A 259 1.97 -10.14 -13.20
N PHE A 260 0.81 -9.48 -13.29
CA PHE A 260 -0.44 -10.05 -12.81
C PHE A 260 -1.27 -10.58 -13.98
N LEU A 261 -1.72 -11.82 -13.85
CA LEU A 261 -2.65 -12.48 -14.76
C LEU A 261 -4.07 -11.88 -14.65
N PRO A 262 -4.98 -12.15 -15.60
CA PRO A 262 -6.37 -11.68 -15.54
C PRO A 262 -7.14 -12.08 -14.28
N ASP A 263 -6.79 -13.19 -13.64
CA ASP A 263 -7.36 -13.66 -12.38
C ASP A 263 -6.70 -13.02 -11.13
N GLY A 264 -5.80 -12.06 -11.36
CA GLY A 264 -5.01 -11.39 -10.34
C GLY A 264 -3.76 -12.17 -9.92
N THR A 265 -3.55 -13.42 -10.33
CA THR A 265 -2.37 -14.19 -9.89
C THR A 265 -1.08 -13.49 -10.32
N GLY A 266 -0.17 -13.26 -9.39
CA GLY A 266 1.12 -12.65 -9.64
C GLY A 266 2.18 -13.68 -10.03
N ILE A 267 2.87 -13.41 -11.14
CA ILE A 267 4.01 -14.16 -11.64
C ILE A 267 5.24 -13.27 -11.60
N ARG A 268 6.38 -13.86 -11.26
CA ARG A 268 7.67 -13.20 -11.23
C ARG A 268 8.75 -14.16 -11.70
N ASP A 269 9.74 -13.62 -12.40
CA ASP A 269 10.95 -14.36 -12.77
C ASP A 269 11.76 -14.74 -11.53
N ASP A 270 12.35 -15.93 -11.58
CA ASP A 270 13.24 -16.39 -10.52
C ASP A 270 14.42 -15.46 -10.33
N LEU A 271 14.64 -15.05 -9.08
CA LEU A 271 15.92 -14.46 -8.70
C LEU A 271 17.03 -15.51 -8.84
N ALA A 272 18.25 -15.09 -9.12
CA ALA A 272 19.38 -16.01 -9.14
C ALA A 272 19.61 -16.58 -7.72
N LYS A 273 19.80 -17.89 -7.57
CA LYS A 273 20.06 -18.53 -6.26
C LYS A 273 21.17 -17.87 -5.44
N ALA A 274 22.17 -17.30 -6.12
CA ALA A 274 23.26 -16.55 -5.50
C ALA A 274 22.78 -15.31 -4.69
N THR A 275 21.61 -14.74 -4.98
CA THR A 275 21.07 -13.58 -4.27
C THR A 275 20.31 -13.95 -2.99
N TYR A 276 20.01 -15.23 -2.76
CA TYR A 276 19.23 -15.68 -1.60
C TYR A 276 19.82 -15.25 -0.25
N PRO A 277 21.13 -15.43 0.04
CA PRO A 277 21.68 -14.99 1.34
C PRO A 277 21.59 -13.48 1.53
N THR A 278 21.67 -12.70 0.44
CA THR A 278 21.53 -11.25 0.50
C THR A 278 20.08 -10.84 0.76
N ALA A 279 19.11 -11.47 0.09
CA ALA A 279 17.70 -11.27 0.35
C ALA A 279 17.33 -11.65 1.79
N LEU A 280 17.78 -12.82 2.26
CA LEU A 280 17.58 -13.29 3.63
C LEU A 280 18.10 -12.27 4.65
N ARG A 281 19.33 -11.76 4.48
CA ARG A 281 19.89 -10.72 5.35
C ARG A 281 19.11 -9.41 5.30
N ALA A 282 18.67 -8.99 4.12
CA ALA A 282 17.89 -7.77 3.95
C ALA A 282 16.56 -7.87 4.71
N PHE A 283 15.82 -8.96 4.51
CA PHE A 283 14.55 -9.18 5.21
C PHE A 283 14.75 -9.40 6.70
N SER A 284 15.75 -10.17 7.13
CA SER A 284 16.01 -10.36 8.56
C SER A 284 16.43 -9.07 9.25
N GLY A 285 17.07 -8.14 8.54
CA GLY A 285 17.43 -6.82 9.08
C GLY A 285 16.21 -5.96 9.42
N THR A 286 15.07 -6.19 8.74
CA THR A 286 13.81 -5.49 9.06
C THR A 286 13.16 -6.00 10.35
N ILE A 287 13.53 -7.21 10.80
CA ILE A 287 13.03 -7.80 12.06
C ILE A 287 13.53 -7.00 13.26
N ASP A 288 14.68 -6.33 13.19
CA ASP A 288 15.14 -5.53 14.35
C ASP A 288 14.20 -4.35 14.66
N GLN A 289 13.35 -3.96 13.70
CA GLN A 289 12.26 -3.00 13.89
C GLN A 289 11.02 -3.63 14.59
N SER A 290 11.11 -4.90 15.03
CA SER A 290 10.07 -5.66 15.75
C SER A 290 10.24 -5.73 17.27
N LYS A 291 11.10 -4.87 17.82
CA LYS A 291 11.40 -4.83 19.26
C LYS A 291 10.21 -4.57 20.18
N THR A 292 9.04 -4.21 19.65
CA THR A 292 7.81 -4.02 20.42
C THR A 292 6.74 -5.01 19.94
N CYS A 293 5.99 -5.64 20.85
CA CYS A 293 4.78 -6.42 20.49
C CYS A 293 3.58 -5.55 20.11
N ASN A 294 3.83 -4.28 19.78
CA ASN A 294 2.81 -3.25 19.55
C ASN A 294 2.26 -3.28 18.12
N ARG A 295 2.42 -4.40 17.41
CA ARG A 295 2.42 -4.37 15.96
C ARG A 295 1.13 -4.97 15.34
N LEU A 296 0.15 -5.35 16.14
CA LEU A 296 -1.25 -5.01 15.86
C LEU A 296 -1.47 -3.86 16.83
N ASP A 297 -1.39 -2.63 16.35
CA ASP A 297 -1.90 -1.55 17.15
C ASP A 297 -3.41 -1.77 17.35
N SER A 298 -3.98 -1.07 18.32
CA SER A 298 -5.42 -1.09 18.54
C SER A 298 -6.22 -0.79 17.26
N GLU A 299 -5.60 -0.08 16.30
CA GLU A 299 -6.20 0.21 15.01
C GLU A 299 -6.31 -1.03 14.13
N GLY A 300 -5.23 -1.77 13.89
CA GLY A 300 -5.25 -3.00 13.10
C GLY A 300 -6.23 -4.03 13.67
N MET A 301 -6.29 -4.18 15.00
CA MET A 301 -7.29 -5.05 15.65
C MET A 301 -8.72 -4.55 15.39
N ARG A 302 -8.96 -3.25 15.52
CA ARG A 302 -10.27 -2.65 15.25
C ARG A 302 -10.70 -2.86 13.79
N GLN A 303 -9.77 -2.80 12.84
CA GLN A 303 -10.06 -3.07 11.43
C GLN A 303 -10.48 -4.53 11.23
N LEU A 304 -9.77 -5.50 11.82
CA LEU A 304 -10.14 -6.91 11.74
C LEU A 304 -11.50 -7.21 12.39
N GLU A 305 -11.83 -6.55 13.51
CA GLU A 305 -13.15 -6.64 14.14
C GLU A 305 -14.24 -6.08 13.22
N LYS A 306 -14.01 -4.91 12.60
CA LYS A 306 -14.94 -4.34 11.62
C LYS A 306 -15.14 -5.22 10.40
N MET A 307 -14.10 -5.91 9.92
CA MET A 307 -14.24 -6.88 8.83
C MET A 307 -15.17 -8.02 9.26
N ALA A 308 -14.96 -8.58 10.46
CA ALA A 308 -15.79 -9.67 10.97
C ALA A 308 -17.28 -9.27 11.12
N GLU A 309 -17.54 -8.08 11.65
CA GLU A 309 -18.88 -7.49 11.77
C GLU A 309 -19.52 -7.30 10.38
N PHE A 310 -18.79 -6.66 9.46
CA PHE A 310 -19.27 -6.40 8.10
C PHE A 310 -19.55 -7.70 7.33
N ALA A 311 -18.73 -8.74 7.51
CA ALA A 311 -18.91 -10.05 6.91
C ALA A 311 -20.19 -10.75 7.39
N GLU A 312 -20.49 -10.67 8.69
CA GLU A 312 -21.74 -11.21 9.26
C GLU A 312 -22.96 -10.47 8.70
N GLU A 313 -22.92 -9.13 8.67
CA GLU A 313 -24.01 -8.29 8.14
C GLU A 313 -24.33 -8.59 6.66
N ASN A 314 -23.32 -9.03 5.89
CA ASN A 314 -23.42 -9.26 4.45
C ASN A 314 -23.41 -10.75 4.07
N ASN A 315 -23.56 -11.66 5.04
CA ASN A 315 -23.69 -13.11 4.83
C ASN A 315 -22.54 -13.72 4.00
N PHE A 316 -21.30 -13.38 4.36
CA PHE A 316 -20.10 -14.03 3.85
C PHE A 316 -19.10 -14.33 4.98
N SER A 317 -18.12 -15.17 4.70
CA SER A 317 -17.16 -15.64 5.69
C SER A 317 -15.76 -15.07 5.48
N LEU A 318 -15.00 -14.99 6.56
CA LEU A 318 -13.59 -14.62 6.54
C LEU A 318 -12.73 -15.83 6.89
N LEU A 319 -11.81 -16.21 6.02
CA LEU A 319 -10.76 -17.18 6.31
C LEU A 319 -9.44 -16.45 6.49
N PHE A 320 -9.10 -16.11 7.74
CA PHE A 320 -7.80 -15.57 8.06
C PHE A 320 -6.75 -16.67 8.05
N TYR A 321 -5.58 -16.38 7.48
CA TYR A 321 -4.44 -17.28 7.59
C TYR A 321 -3.12 -16.53 7.72
N ARG A 322 -2.13 -17.19 8.30
CA ARG A 322 -0.76 -16.69 8.35
C ARG A 322 0.10 -17.46 7.37
N SER A 323 0.67 -16.78 6.37
CA SER A 323 1.50 -17.43 5.36
C SER A 323 2.75 -18.10 5.96
N PRO A 324 3.12 -19.31 5.47
CA PRO A 324 4.35 -19.98 5.87
C PRO A 324 5.59 -19.12 5.70
N LEU A 325 6.45 -19.11 6.71
CA LEU A 325 7.73 -18.43 6.69
C LEU A 325 8.84 -19.40 6.32
N ASN A 326 9.87 -18.86 5.67
CA ASN A 326 11.07 -19.61 5.34
C ASN A 326 11.82 -20.04 6.63
N ALA A 327 12.26 -21.30 6.73
CA ALA A 327 12.93 -21.82 7.92
C ALA A 327 14.22 -21.05 8.28
N ASP A 328 15.02 -20.63 7.30
CA ASP A 328 16.23 -19.84 7.58
C ASP A 328 15.86 -18.44 8.14
N TYR A 329 14.73 -17.88 7.68
CA TYR A 329 14.21 -16.63 8.20
C TYR A 329 13.71 -16.78 9.64
N LEU A 330 12.94 -17.84 9.92
CA LEU A 330 12.46 -18.18 11.27
C LEU A 330 13.63 -18.38 12.25
N ASP A 331 14.63 -19.15 11.85
CA ASP A 331 15.84 -19.39 12.64
C ASP A 331 16.53 -18.08 13.06
N ILE A 332 16.68 -17.15 12.12
CA ILE A 332 17.28 -15.84 12.39
C ILE A 332 16.36 -15.00 13.29
N SER A 333 15.04 -15.05 13.05
CA SER A 333 14.03 -14.33 13.84
C SER A 333 14.06 -14.78 15.30
N ASP A 334 14.05 -16.08 15.54
CA ASP A 334 13.98 -16.69 16.86
C ASP A 334 15.28 -16.50 17.65
N LYS A 335 16.42 -16.72 16.99
CA LYS A 335 17.74 -16.56 17.62
C LYS A 335 18.04 -15.10 17.98
N ASN A 336 17.64 -14.15 17.13
CA ASN A 336 17.99 -12.75 17.33
C ASN A 336 16.92 -11.93 18.05
N ASN A 337 15.69 -12.43 18.16
CA ASN A 337 14.61 -11.70 18.82
C ASN A 337 13.66 -12.62 19.62
N PRO A 338 14.01 -12.95 20.88
CA PRO A 338 13.12 -13.72 21.76
C PRO A 338 11.73 -13.09 21.99
N ARG A 339 11.58 -11.77 21.73
CA ARG A 339 10.26 -11.13 21.80
C ARG A 339 9.37 -11.52 20.63
N TYR A 340 9.91 -11.89 19.48
CA TYR A 340 9.14 -12.28 18.31
C TYR A 340 8.12 -13.38 18.67
N ILE A 341 8.59 -14.51 19.20
CA ILE A 341 7.74 -15.63 19.65
C ILE A 341 6.69 -15.19 20.68
N HIS A 342 7.04 -14.28 21.59
CA HIS A 342 6.08 -13.75 22.56
C HIS A 342 4.97 -12.94 21.87
N CYS A 343 5.32 -12.08 20.92
CA CYS A 343 4.37 -11.29 20.16
C CYS A 343 3.44 -12.20 19.33
N GLU A 344 4.00 -13.22 18.68
CA GLU A 344 3.25 -14.23 17.92
C GLU A 344 2.14 -14.89 18.76
N LYS A 345 2.46 -15.28 20.00
CA LYS A 345 1.46 -15.84 20.93
C LYS A 345 0.34 -14.86 21.29
N ILE A 346 0.64 -13.56 21.42
CA ILE A 346 -0.38 -12.52 21.67
C ILE A 346 -1.31 -12.41 20.47
N PHE A 347 -0.75 -12.42 19.26
CA PHE A 347 -1.53 -12.40 18.02
C PHE A 347 -2.44 -13.61 17.90
N ASP A 348 -1.91 -14.81 18.10
CA ASP A 348 -2.70 -16.05 17.99
C ASP A 348 -3.82 -16.10 19.03
N ALA A 349 -3.55 -15.63 20.26
CA ALA A 349 -4.57 -15.51 21.29
C ALA A 349 -5.68 -14.54 20.89
N TYR A 350 -5.33 -13.40 20.28
CA TYR A 350 -6.30 -12.44 19.75
C TYR A 350 -7.14 -13.06 18.62
N MET A 351 -6.51 -13.68 17.62
CA MET A 351 -7.23 -14.31 16.50
C MET A 351 -8.13 -15.46 16.96
N THR A 352 -7.67 -16.27 17.91
CA THR A 352 -8.48 -17.34 18.53
C THR A 352 -9.72 -16.75 19.21
N ASN A 353 -9.57 -15.62 19.92
CA ASN A 353 -10.70 -14.94 20.54
C ASN A 353 -11.64 -14.29 19.52
N LEU A 354 -11.12 -13.79 18.39
CA LEU A 354 -11.92 -13.26 17.29
C LEU A 354 -12.80 -14.36 16.68
N VAL A 355 -12.22 -15.52 16.35
CA VAL A 355 -12.94 -16.71 15.85
C VAL A 355 -14.01 -17.17 16.85
N LYS A 356 -13.67 -17.22 18.14
CA LYS A 356 -14.62 -17.66 19.17
C LYS A 356 -15.87 -16.77 19.26
N ARG A 357 -15.72 -15.46 19.01
CA ARG A 357 -16.82 -14.48 19.09
C ARG A 357 -17.63 -14.37 17.80
N ASN A 358 -17.07 -14.79 16.67
CA ASN A 358 -17.65 -14.55 15.34
C ASN A 358 -17.70 -15.87 14.55
N PRO A 359 -18.87 -16.51 14.41
CA PRO A 359 -19.00 -17.83 13.78
C PRO A 359 -18.68 -17.83 12.28
N ASN A 360 -18.71 -16.66 11.64
CA ASN A 360 -18.34 -16.43 10.24
C ASN A 360 -16.82 -16.29 10.02
N VAL A 361 -16.02 -16.32 11.10
CA VAL A 361 -14.57 -16.13 11.05
C VAL A 361 -13.84 -17.44 11.30
N PHE A 362 -12.91 -17.76 10.40
CA PHE A 362 -12.02 -18.92 10.47
C PHE A 362 -10.57 -18.44 10.56
N TYR A 363 -9.70 -19.22 11.21
CA TYR A 363 -8.29 -18.88 11.37
C TYR A 363 -7.38 -20.10 11.26
N ARG A 364 -6.30 -19.97 10.49
CA ARG A 364 -5.24 -20.97 10.36
C ARG A 364 -3.86 -20.31 10.47
N ASP A 365 -3.08 -20.67 11.49
CA ASP A 365 -1.67 -20.30 11.53
C ASP A 365 -0.83 -21.34 10.78
N LEU A 366 -0.24 -20.93 9.65
CA LEU A 366 0.67 -21.77 8.85
C LEU A 366 2.10 -21.26 8.90
N THR A 367 2.45 -20.38 9.84
CA THR A 367 3.78 -19.77 9.96
C THR A 367 4.90 -20.81 9.93
N TYR A 368 4.71 -21.94 10.64
CA TYR A 368 5.68 -23.03 10.75
C TYR A 368 5.32 -24.27 9.90
N PHE A 369 4.45 -24.14 8.89
CA PHE A 369 4.00 -25.27 8.07
C PHE A 369 5.17 -25.92 7.32
N GLU A 370 5.65 -27.06 7.84
CA GLU A 370 6.88 -27.74 7.43
C GLU A 370 6.98 -28.04 5.92
N PRO A 371 5.89 -28.50 5.24
CA PRO A 371 5.97 -28.79 3.81
C PRO A 371 6.44 -27.62 2.95
N ILE A 372 6.24 -26.38 3.42
CA ILE A 372 6.69 -25.17 2.72
C ILE A 372 7.91 -24.56 3.41
N SER A 373 7.88 -24.41 4.74
CA SER A 373 8.93 -23.69 5.48
C SER A 373 10.32 -24.32 5.29
N GLN A 374 10.38 -25.65 5.17
CA GLN A 374 11.63 -26.40 4.99
C GLN A 374 12.15 -26.41 3.54
N MET A 375 11.38 -25.93 2.56
CA MET A 375 11.83 -25.87 1.16
C MET A 375 12.91 -24.81 0.94
N ARG A 376 13.04 -23.83 1.85
CA ARG A 376 14.03 -22.74 1.78
C ARG A 376 14.01 -22.05 0.41
N TRP A 377 15.12 -22.03 -0.33
CA TRP A 377 15.19 -21.44 -1.66
C TRP A 377 14.23 -22.10 -2.67
N ASP A 378 14.00 -23.40 -2.57
CA ASP A 378 13.21 -24.14 -3.56
C ASP A 378 11.71 -23.85 -3.41
N GLY A 379 11.30 -23.28 -2.27
CA GLY A 379 9.91 -22.89 -2.01
C GLY A 379 9.62 -21.39 -2.08
N PHE A 380 10.66 -20.55 -2.20
CA PHE A 380 10.51 -19.10 -2.12
C PHE A 380 11.34 -18.40 -3.23
N PHE A 381 10.79 -17.36 -3.86
CA PHE A 381 11.48 -16.57 -4.89
C PHE A 381 12.66 -15.79 -4.30
N ASP A 382 12.49 -15.38 -3.05
CA ASP A 382 13.51 -14.81 -2.17
C ASP A 382 13.40 -15.49 -0.80
N ALA A 383 13.75 -14.83 0.31
CA ALA A 383 13.57 -15.42 1.63
C ALA A 383 12.14 -15.21 2.21
N HIS A 384 11.21 -14.64 1.43
CA HIS A 384 9.95 -14.09 1.94
C HIS A 384 8.72 -14.43 1.07
N HIS A 385 8.85 -14.36 -0.25
CA HIS A 385 7.75 -14.56 -1.21
C HIS A 385 7.69 -16.02 -1.70
N LEU A 386 6.53 -16.64 -1.63
CA LEU A 386 6.32 -18.03 -2.05
C LEU A 386 6.45 -18.19 -3.57
N ARG A 387 7.11 -19.26 -4.01
CA ARG A 387 7.01 -19.75 -5.40
C ARG A 387 5.62 -20.35 -5.66
N LEU A 388 5.26 -20.46 -6.94
CA LEU A 388 3.96 -20.98 -7.36
C LEU A 388 3.66 -22.38 -6.78
N ASN A 389 4.62 -23.31 -6.88
CA ASN A 389 4.48 -24.66 -6.32
C ASN A 389 4.26 -24.67 -4.79
N SER A 390 4.91 -23.80 -4.04
CA SER A 390 4.66 -23.65 -2.61
C SER A 390 3.29 -23.04 -2.32
N ALA A 391 2.87 -22.07 -3.14
CA ALA A 391 1.55 -21.47 -3.01
C ALA A 391 0.43 -22.48 -3.30
N GLU A 392 0.65 -23.46 -4.18
CA GLU A 392 -0.26 -24.59 -4.40
C GLU A 392 -0.37 -25.48 -3.14
N LEU A 393 0.76 -25.80 -2.49
CA LEU A 393 0.74 -26.53 -1.20
C LEU A 393 0.01 -25.77 -0.09
N LEU A 394 0.08 -24.43 -0.11
CA LEU A 394 -0.68 -23.58 0.81
C LEU A 394 -2.19 -23.70 0.55
N VAL A 395 -2.60 -23.66 -0.72
CA VAL A 395 -4.01 -23.86 -1.12
C VAL A 395 -4.50 -25.26 -0.76
N ASP A 396 -3.66 -26.28 -0.94
CA ASP A 396 -4.00 -27.66 -0.57
C ASP A 396 -4.33 -27.79 0.92
N GLU A 397 -3.54 -27.14 1.77
CA GLU A 397 -3.74 -27.10 3.22
C GLU A 397 -5.00 -26.32 3.61
N LEU A 398 -5.28 -25.21 2.93
CA LEU A 398 -6.43 -24.34 3.22
C LEU A 398 -7.75 -24.81 2.57
N ALA A 399 -7.72 -25.75 1.63
CA ALA A 399 -8.91 -26.17 0.86
C ALA A 399 -10.08 -26.60 1.76
N GLY A 400 -9.80 -27.37 2.81
CA GLY A 400 -10.82 -27.80 3.78
C GLY A 400 -11.41 -26.63 4.56
N ASP A 401 -10.63 -25.59 4.84
CA ASP A 401 -11.09 -24.39 5.55
C ASP A 401 -11.92 -23.50 4.62
N ILE A 402 -11.53 -23.38 3.35
CA ILE A 402 -12.30 -22.68 2.31
C ILE A 402 -13.69 -23.30 2.16
N HIS A 403 -13.79 -24.63 2.08
CA HIS A 403 -15.10 -25.31 2.01
C HIS A 403 -15.98 -25.05 3.23
N ARG A 404 -15.42 -25.07 4.45
CA ARG A 404 -16.19 -24.79 5.67
C ARG A 404 -16.67 -23.35 5.72
N ALA A 405 -15.80 -22.41 5.33
CA ALA A 405 -16.13 -21.00 5.25
C ALA A 405 -17.25 -20.74 4.21
N ALA A 406 -17.12 -21.29 3.00
CA ALA A 406 -18.12 -21.18 1.96
C ALA A 406 -19.47 -21.81 2.37
N ALA A 407 -19.44 -22.97 3.04
CA ALA A 407 -20.65 -23.64 3.52
C ALA A 407 -21.42 -22.76 4.52
N TRP A 408 -20.71 -22.11 5.45
CA TRP A 408 -21.31 -21.16 6.38
C TRP A 408 -22.06 -20.03 5.64
N SER A 409 -21.43 -19.44 4.63
CA SER A 409 -22.02 -18.33 3.85
C SER A 409 -23.25 -18.78 3.06
N LEU A 410 -23.19 -19.97 2.45
CA LEU A 410 -24.32 -20.56 1.72
C LEU A 410 -25.51 -20.85 2.66
N GLU A 411 -25.26 -21.45 3.82
CA GLU A 411 -26.29 -21.72 4.82
C GLU A 411 -26.95 -20.43 5.29
N ARG A 412 -26.17 -19.37 5.54
CA ARG A 412 -26.70 -18.08 5.98
C ARG A 412 -27.60 -17.41 4.95
N ARG A 413 -27.19 -17.45 3.67
CA ARG A 413 -27.98 -16.89 2.56
C ARG A 413 -29.28 -17.65 2.32
N GLN A 414 -29.31 -18.96 2.60
CA GLN A 414 -30.53 -19.76 2.50
C GLN A 414 -31.51 -19.52 3.66
N ASN A 415 -31.02 -19.03 4.81
CA ASN A 415 -31.81 -18.83 6.03
C ASN A 415 -31.69 -17.40 6.61
N PRO A 416 -32.13 -16.36 5.87
CA PRO A 416 -31.97 -14.97 6.30
C PRO A 416 -32.76 -14.62 7.58
N GLY A 417 -33.79 -15.39 7.93
CA GLY A 417 -34.68 -15.12 9.08
C GLY A 417 -34.23 -15.69 10.43
N GLN A 418 -33.03 -16.28 10.53
CA GLN A 418 -32.48 -16.82 11.78
C GLN A 418 -31.43 -15.88 12.42
N GLN A 419 -31.49 -14.57 12.14
CA GLN A 419 -30.71 -13.53 12.84
C GLN A 419 -31.51 -13.07 14.06
#